data_AF-X6P420-F1
#
_entry.id   AF-X6P420-F1
#
_cell.length_a   1.000
_cell.length_b   1.000
_cell.length_c   1.000
_cell.angle_alpha   90.00
_cell.angle_beta   90.00
_cell.angle_gamma   90.00
#
_symmetry.space_group_name_H-M   'P 1'
#
loop_
_entity.id
_entity.type
_entity.pdbx_description
1 polymer ?
#
loop_
_entity_poly.entity_id
_entity_poly.type
_entity_poly.pdbx_seq_one_letter_code
_entity_poly.pdbx_strand_id
1 'polypeptide(L)'
;MVTDDNKDEPVQQFLSKMDNFMEDLQLVTIHIHPCFPPKYKILPFYIDNYLKILMAPLMNRLDANMVKTQERLAIVTWVDRFKRKIEDLRNKRSQIAADEEDIRGQEILGHLSDQKEALLRSYIDTCAEKIQTWVDNILEEEMKTCKEVMVNDVPHTHMPQDLFTTLNHQFDIAQEKLKGHALVQVLQMILKCMDGFRQKLQQHVDEKWKGWSDLYLCALINSCHDISEKLKERMEVFLLDDNAELYSLEHSDKEKLYDDYDNKLCAFTNLATLCVRYVVQLMMDQTIKPKLFDTYFTKEWFESPELIQSWEKTLDEFFQDYEKWMCERYFFQNIFIKVSCVEMVEEYLVTMARKKPKCSAQELTERILLDSQVMDAFYKKWDMDLKESLMKIQHVTVLLQADSGFRAVFEQNIRDMRNGKEIMEFIDTFRPSESALGGLEQKKQLYFSNHSKSKVMLLFTFFHFCDFAFFFFLFDVQQQYLLNNSLKYDILLTLPPINNLDTK
;
A
#
# COMPACT_ATOMS: atom_id res chain seq x y z
N MET A 1 22.53 -31.46 44.39
CA MET A 1 21.11 -31.87 44.45
C MET A 1 20.28 -30.61 44.29
N VAL A 2 19.66 -30.39 43.13
CA VAL A 2 18.65 -29.35 42.94
C VAL A 2 17.32 -30.05 43.20
N THR A 3 16.71 -29.81 44.35
CA THR A 3 15.39 -30.37 44.70
C THR A 3 14.28 -29.57 44.00
N ASP A 4 13.16 -30.23 43.74
CA ASP A 4 11.95 -29.74 43.04
C ASP A 4 11.19 -28.61 43.80
N ASP A 5 11.79 -28.06 44.85
CA ASP A 5 11.20 -27.04 45.75
C ASP A 5 11.24 -25.60 45.19
N ASN A 6 11.71 -25.41 43.96
CA ASN A 6 12.10 -24.09 43.47
C ASN A 6 11.11 -23.46 42.46
N LYS A 7 9.86 -23.95 42.40
CA LYS A 7 8.85 -23.46 41.45
C LYS A 7 8.52 -21.97 41.64
N ASP A 8 8.58 -21.47 42.88
CA ASP A 8 8.27 -20.08 43.24
C ASP A 8 9.47 -19.12 43.16
N GLU A 9 10.67 -19.60 42.83
CA GLU A 9 11.84 -18.73 42.69
C GLU A 9 11.64 -17.78 41.48
N PRO A 10 11.87 -16.46 41.62
CA PRO A 10 11.85 -15.54 40.50
C PRO A 10 12.80 -15.96 39.38
N VAL A 11 12.34 -15.90 38.13
CA VAL A 11 13.12 -16.38 36.98
C VAL A 11 14.51 -15.75 36.91
N GLN A 12 14.64 -14.46 37.25
CA GLN A 12 15.93 -13.75 37.26
C GLN A 12 16.92 -14.35 38.26
N GLN A 13 16.46 -14.77 39.44
CA GLN A 13 17.32 -15.42 40.43
C GLN A 13 17.82 -16.77 39.92
N PHE A 14 16.95 -17.53 39.25
CA PHE A 14 17.35 -18.78 38.59
C PHE A 14 18.40 -18.52 37.49
N LEU A 15 18.19 -17.54 36.61
CA LEU A 15 19.14 -17.20 35.55
C LEU A 15 20.51 -16.77 36.12
N SER A 16 20.52 -15.96 37.19
CA SER A 16 21.76 -15.58 37.88
C SER A 16 22.49 -16.77 38.50
N LYS A 17 21.76 -17.74 39.07
CA LYS A 17 22.38 -18.98 39.56
C LYS A 17 23.06 -19.75 38.42
N MET A 18 22.41 -19.83 37.26
CA MET A 18 22.98 -20.49 36.08
C MET A 18 24.23 -19.76 35.56
N ASP A 19 24.26 -18.43 35.64
CA ASP A 19 25.45 -17.65 35.31
C ASP A 19 26.61 -17.95 36.30
N ASN A 20 26.35 -18.04 37.59
CA ASN A 20 27.37 -18.41 38.60
C ASN A 20 27.94 -19.82 38.34
N PHE A 21 27.10 -20.77 37.92
CA PHE A 21 27.58 -22.11 37.53
C PHE A 21 28.58 -22.06 36.36
N MET A 22 28.44 -21.10 35.45
CA MET A 22 29.40 -20.92 34.35
C MET A 22 30.69 -20.25 34.82
N GLU A 23 30.63 -19.37 35.83
CA GLU A 23 31.82 -18.79 36.46
C GLU A 23 32.67 -19.86 37.16
N ASP A 24 32.04 -20.83 37.83
CA ASP A 24 32.74 -21.99 38.40
C ASP A 24 33.49 -22.79 37.32
N LEU A 25 32.87 -23.01 36.16
CA LEU A 25 33.52 -23.67 35.02
C LEU A 25 34.68 -22.84 34.45
N GLN A 26 34.57 -21.52 34.45
CA GLN A 26 35.69 -20.65 34.08
C GLN A 26 36.85 -20.75 35.06
N LEU A 27 36.58 -20.85 36.37
CA LEU A 27 37.61 -21.09 37.38
C LEU A 27 38.33 -22.42 37.10
N VAL A 28 37.58 -23.49 36.79
CA VAL A 28 38.16 -24.78 36.41
C VAL A 28 39.07 -24.63 35.19
N THR A 29 38.60 -23.90 34.18
CA THR A 29 39.31 -23.67 32.91
C THR A 29 40.63 -22.93 33.10
N ILE A 30 40.64 -21.88 33.94
CA ILE A 30 41.78 -20.97 34.09
C ILE A 30 42.77 -21.49 35.13
N HIS A 31 42.30 -21.98 36.28
CA HIS A 31 43.16 -22.25 37.43
C HIS A 31 43.36 -23.73 37.71
N ILE A 32 42.32 -24.55 37.53
CA ILE A 32 42.38 -25.96 37.97
C ILE A 32 42.98 -26.83 36.88
N HIS A 33 42.50 -26.69 35.64
CA HIS A 33 42.97 -27.50 34.51
C HIS A 33 44.50 -27.51 34.33
N PRO A 34 45.22 -26.36 34.43
CA PRO A 34 46.69 -26.35 34.29
C PRO A 34 47.44 -27.11 35.39
N CYS A 35 46.81 -27.37 36.55
CA CYS A 35 47.43 -28.10 37.64
C CYS A 35 47.48 -29.62 37.41
N PHE A 36 46.81 -30.14 36.38
CA PHE A 36 46.72 -31.56 36.11
C PHE A 36 47.42 -31.94 34.80
N PRO A 37 48.14 -33.08 34.74
CA PRO A 37 48.69 -33.58 33.50
C PRO A 37 47.61 -33.78 32.40
N PRO A 38 47.89 -33.44 31.12
CA PRO A 38 46.90 -33.48 30.04
C PRO A 38 46.19 -34.84 29.86
N LYS A 39 46.89 -35.94 30.15
CA LYS A 39 46.35 -37.30 30.08
C LYS A 39 45.09 -37.54 30.93
N TYR A 40 44.86 -36.73 31.97
CA TYR A 40 43.68 -36.86 32.83
C TYR A 40 42.44 -36.21 32.23
N LYS A 41 42.56 -35.41 31.17
CA LYS A 41 41.43 -34.76 30.46
C LYS A 41 40.45 -34.08 31.41
N ILE A 42 40.99 -33.38 32.41
CA ILE A 42 40.20 -32.78 33.50
C ILE A 42 39.20 -31.75 32.97
N LEU A 43 39.58 -30.93 31.99
CA LEU A 43 38.67 -29.91 31.46
C LEU A 43 37.44 -30.51 30.74
N PRO A 44 37.59 -31.43 29.75
CA PRO A 44 36.45 -32.16 29.19
C PRO A 44 35.57 -32.83 30.25
N PHE A 45 36.18 -33.49 31.25
CA PHE A 45 35.44 -34.14 32.33
C PHE A 45 34.53 -33.16 33.09
N TYR A 46 35.04 -31.99 33.48
CA TYR A 46 34.24 -31.01 34.20
C TYR A 46 33.16 -30.38 33.32
N ILE A 47 33.48 -30.00 32.09
CA ILE A 47 32.50 -29.42 31.15
C ILE A 47 31.34 -30.40 30.94
N ASP A 48 31.62 -31.65 30.60
CA ASP A 48 30.58 -32.64 30.29
C ASP A 48 29.69 -32.94 31.50
N ASN A 49 30.26 -33.00 32.71
CA ASN A 49 29.49 -33.24 33.94
C ASN A 49 28.64 -32.03 34.35
N TYR A 50 29.18 -30.81 34.23
CA TYR A 50 28.42 -29.61 34.55
C TYR A 50 27.24 -29.46 33.58
N LEU A 51 27.46 -29.56 32.28
CA LEU A 51 26.40 -29.45 31.28
C LEU A 51 25.32 -30.53 31.51
N LYS A 52 25.72 -31.77 31.84
CA LYS A 52 24.78 -32.84 32.19
C LYS A 52 23.91 -32.51 33.39
N ILE A 53 24.47 -31.91 34.44
CA ILE A 53 23.73 -31.53 35.65
C ILE A 53 22.76 -30.37 35.38
N LEU A 54 23.17 -29.41 34.54
CA LEU A 54 22.39 -28.21 34.23
C LEU A 54 21.24 -28.45 33.27
N MET A 55 21.32 -29.48 32.43
CA MET A 55 20.37 -29.71 31.34
C MET A 55 18.91 -29.81 31.81
N ALA A 56 18.60 -30.71 32.74
CA ALA A 56 17.22 -30.91 33.19
C ALA A 56 16.63 -29.68 33.93
N PRO A 57 17.33 -29.04 34.89
CA PRO A 57 16.87 -27.80 35.51
C PRO A 57 16.61 -26.66 34.51
N LEU A 58 17.49 -26.50 33.51
CA LEU A 58 17.31 -25.49 32.46
C LEU A 58 16.06 -25.77 31.63
N MET A 59 15.90 -26.98 31.10
CA MET A 59 14.76 -27.29 30.23
C MET A 59 13.43 -27.13 30.94
N ASN A 60 13.33 -27.55 32.21
CA ASN A 60 12.11 -27.41 32.98
C ASN A 60 11.73 -25.96 33.28
N ARG A 61 12.72 -25.06 33.44
CA ARG A 61 12.49 -23.64 33.78
C ARG A 61 12.34 -22.74 32.57
N LEU A 62 12.80 -23.17 31.40
CA LEU A 62 12.70 -22.44 30.14
C LEU A 62 11.44 -22.81 29.33
N ASP A 63 10.64 -23.78 29.78
CA ASP A 63 9.39 -24.17 29.11
C ASP A 63 8.43 -22.96 28.97
N ALA A 64 8.04 -22.66 27.73
CA ALA A 64 7.18 -21.54 27.39
C ALA A 64 5.80 -21.56 28.09
N ASN A 65 5.32 -22.74 28.49
CA ASN A 65 4.07 -22.90 29.23
C ASN A 65 4.20 -22.53 30.72
N MET A 66 5.43 -22.55 31.26
CA MET A 66 5.72 -22.24 32.66
C MET A 66 6.17 -20.78 32.83
N VAL A 67 6.68 -20.17 31.77
CA VAL A 67 7.19 -18.80 31.77
C VAL A 67 6.10 -17.79 31.43
N LYS A 68 5.95 -16.77 32.28
CA LYS A 68 5.04 -15.64 32.05
C LYS A 68 5.47 -14.83 30.83
N THR A 69 4.52 -14.36 30.02
CA THR A 69 4.80 -13.60 28.77
C THR A 69 5.79 -12.45 28.96
N GLN A 70 5.68 -11.70 30.06
CA GLN A 70 6.56 -10.57 30.38
C GLN A 70 8.03 -10.94 30.61
N GLU A 71 8.31 -12.20 30.94
CA GLU A 71 9.65 -12.72 31.24
C GLU A 71 10.31 -13.38 30.00
N ARG A 72 9.51 -13.79 29.00
CA ARG A 72 9.96 -14.58 27.85
C ARG A 72 11.08 -13.91 27.08
N LEU A 73 10.97 -12.62 26.76
CA LEU A 73 12.01 -11.92 26.00
C LEU A 73 13.32 -11.79 26.78
N ALA A 74 13.26 -11.53 28.10
CA ALA A 74 14.46 -11.46 28.92
C ALA A 74 15.21 -12.81 28.93
N ILE A 75 14.46 -13.92 28.95
CA ILE A 75 15.00 -15.26 28.83
C ILE A 75 15.59 -15.50 27.44
N VAL A 76 14.89 -15.13 26.36
CA VAL A 76 15.40 -15.23 24.98
C VAL A 76 16.76 -14.55 24.84
N THR A 77 16.89 -13.30 25.33
CA THR A 77 18.17 -12.57 25.31
C THR A 77 19.22 -13.24 26.20
N TRP A 78 18.82 -13.82 27.35
CA TRP A 78 19.72 -14.57 28.22
C TRP A 78 20.24 -15.84 27.56
N VAL A 79 19.39 -16.61 26.87
CA VAL A 79 19.76 -17.84 26.17
C VAL A 79 20.85 -17.55 25.13
N ASP A 80 20.77 -16.44 24.38
CA ASP A 80 21.82 -16.07 23.43
C ASP A 80 23.18 -15.76 24.08
N ARG A 81 23.18 -15.15 25.27
CA ARG A 81 24.42 -14.95 26.04
C ARG A 81 24.95 -16.28 26.57
N PHE A 82 24.06 -17.12 27.09
CA PHE A 82 24.42 -18.40 27.67
C PHE A 82 24.98 -19.38 26.61
N LYS A 83 24.35 -19.46 25.44
CA LYS A 83 24.85 -20.23 24.28
C LYS A 83 26.27 -19.82 23.89
N ARG A 84 26.59 -18.53 23.88
CA ARG A 84 27.95 -18.03 23.60
C ARG A 84 28.96 -18.50 24.65
N LYS A 85 28.59 -18.50 25.93
CA LYS A 85 29.45 -19.04 27.00
C LYS A 85 29.70 -20.54 26.81
N ILE A 86 28.67 -21.30 26.43
CA ILE A 86 28.81 -22.73 26.11
C ILE A 86 29.74 -22.90 24.91
N GLU A 87 29.57 -22.14 23.82
CA GLU A 87 30.41 -22.26 22.63
C GLU A 87 31.90 -22.00 22.92
N ASP A 88 32.20 -21.00 23.74
CA ASP A 88 33.58 -20.73 24.20
C ASP A 88 34.17 -21.94 24.96
N LEU A 89 33.39 -22.56 25.85
CA LEU A 89 33.81 -23.77 26.56
C LEU A 89 34.00 -24.96 25.62
N ARG A 90 33.13 -25.14 24.61
CA ARG A 90 33.25 -26.19 23.59
C ARG A 90 34.51 -26.03 22.76
N ASN A 91 34.86 -24.80 22.38
CA ASN A 91 36.10 -24.51 21.66
C ASN A 91 37.33 -24.87 22.48
N LYS A 92 37.34 -24.51 23.77
CA LYS A 92 38.44 -24.87 24.70
C LYS A 92 38.53 -26.39 24.95
N ARG A 93 37.38 -27.07 25.09
CA ARG A 93 37.30 -28.53 25.21
C ARG A 93 37.93 -29.21 23.99
N SER A 94 37.58 -28.76 22.80
CA SER A 94 38.02 -29.35 21.52
C SER A 94 39.54 -29.23 21.30
N GLN A 95 40.18 -28.18 21.84
CA GLN A 95 41.65 -28.04 21.80
C GLN A 95 42.39 -29.11 22.62
N ILE A 96 41.74 -29.70 23.63
CA ILE A 96 42.35 -30.70 24.53
C ILE A 96 41.94 -32.12 24.15
N ALA A 97 40.70 -32.29 23.67
CA ALA A 97 40.13 -33.58 23.30
C ALA A 97 39.62 -33.57 21.85
N ALA A 98 40.50 -33.27 20.90
CA ALA A 98 40.16 -33.13 19.48
C ALA A 98 39.58 -34.41 18.86
N ASP A 99 39.98 -35.57 19.36
CA ASP A 99 39.53 -36.88 18.88
C ASP A 99 38.18 -37.33 19.49
N GLU A 100 37.60 -36.54 20.42
CA GLU A 100 36.35 -36.89 21.11
C GLU A 100 35.21 -35.98 20.66
N GLU A 101 34.12 -36.60 20.20
CA GLU A 101 32.91 -35.90 19.80
C GLU A 101 32.25 -35.19 21.00
N ASP A 102 31.91 -33.91 20.82
CA ASP A 102 31.26 -33.08 21.82
C ASP A 102 29.72 -33.23 21.77
N ILE A 103 29.26 -34.42 22.10
CA ILE A 103 27.84 -34.77 22.07
C ILE A 103 27.03 -33.89 23.05
N ARG A 104 27.58 -33.62 24.25
CA ARG A 104 26.86 -32.88 25.30
C ARG A 104 26.74 -31.39 25.01
N GLY A 105 27.81 -30.76 24.51
CA GLY A 105 27.77 -29.37 24.09
C GLY A 105 26.78 -29.15 22.95
N GLN A 106 26.75 -30.07 21.97
CA GLN A 106 25.78 -30.01 20.88
C GLN A 106 24.34 -30.20 21.36
N GLU A 107 24.08 -31.20 22.21
CA GLU A 107 22.76 -31.51 22.77
C GLU A 107 22.16 -30.29 23.51
N ILE A 108 22.92 -29.67 24.42
CA ILE A 108 22.42 -28.52 25.18
C ILE A 108 22.21 -27.28 24.29
N LEU A 109 23.06 -27.04 23.29
CA LEU A 109 22.89 -25.92 22.37
C LEU A 109 21.67 -26.10 21.46
N GLY A 110 21.41 -27.32 21.00
CA GLY A 110 20.19 -27.67 20.27
C GLY A 110 18.95 -27.38 21.12
N HIS A 111 18.89 -27.97 22.31
CA HIS A 111 17.77 -27.76 23.23
C HIS A 111 17.55 -26.29 23.63
N LEU A 112 18.61 -25.53 23.89
CA LEU A 112 18.50 -24.10 24.17
C LEU A 112 17.95 -23.32 22.95
N SER A 113 18.30 -23.73 21.74
CA SER A 113 17.77 -23.12 20.51
C SER A 113 16.27 -23.40 20.37
N ASP A 114 15.85 -24.64 20.62
CA ASP A 114 14.44 -25.03 20.57
C ASP A 114 13.62 -24.28 21.62
N GLN A 115 14.12 -24.18 22.86
CA GLN A 115 13.45 -23.43 23.92
C GLN A 115 13.38 -21.94 23.62
N LYS A 116 14.46 -21.34 23.07
CA LYS A 116 14.45 -19.94 22.64
C LYS A 116 13.35 -19.70 21.60
N GLU A 117 13.26 -20.53 20.57
CA GLU A 117 12.26 -20.41 19.52
C GLU A 117 10.84 -20.62 20.06
N ALA A 118 10.63 -21.61 20.94
CA ALA A 118 9.33 -21.84 21.59
C ALA A 118 8.89 -20.64 22.46
N LEU A 119 9.81 -20.06 23.23
CA LEU A 119 9.55 -18.87 24.05
C LEU A 119 9.22 -17.65 23.19
N LEU A 120 9.97 -17.44 22.10
CA LEU A 120 9.75 -16.34 21.18
C LEU A 120 8.40 -16.49 20.47
N ARG A 121 8.08 -17.67 19.94
CA ARG A 121 6.80 -17.95 19.29
C ARG A 121 5.63 -17.75 20.25
N SER A 122 5.73 -18.30 21.46
CA SER A 122 4.67 -18.13 22.46
C SER A 122 4.49 -16.66 22.86
N TYR A 123 5.57 -15.86 22.93
CA TYR A 123 5.48 -14.42 23.13
C TYR A 123 4.75 -13.74 21.96
N ILE A 124 5.17 -14.03 20.72
CA ILE A 124 4.57 -13.50 19.49
C ILE A 124 3.08 -13.78 19.44
N ASP A 125 2.66 -15.03 19.67
CA ASP A 125 1.26 -15.45 19.62
C ASP A 125 0.42 -14.68 20.65
N THR A 126 0.93 -14.59 21.90
CA THR A 126 0.22 -13.86 22.97
C THR A 126 0.10 -12.36 22.67
N CYS A 127 1.15 -11.76 22.10
CA CYS A 127 1.12 -10.34 21.72
C CYS A 127 0.18 -10.09 20.53
N ALA A 128 0.23 -10.95 19.51
CA ALA A 128 -0.64 -10.85 18.34
C ALA A 128 -2.12 -10.92 18.73
N GLU A 129 -2.51 -11.87 19.59
CA GLU A 129 -3.89 -11.99 20.09
C GLU A 129 -4.36 -10.73 20.83
N LYS A 130 -3.49 -10.15 21.68
CA LYS A 130 -3.78 -8.91 22.39
C LYS A 130 -3.96 -7.75 21.41
N ILE A 131 -2.98 -7.51 20.52
CA ILE A 131 -3.03 -6.43 19.54
C ILE A 131 -4.28 -6.58 18.67
N GLN A 132 -4.61 -7.80 18.24
CA GLN A 132 -5.81 -8.04 17.45
C GLN A 132 -7.09 -7.65 18.21
N THR A 133 -7.18 -7.97 19.50
CA THR A 133 -8.31 -7.56 20.35
C THR A 133 -8.41 -6.03 20.44
N TRP A 134 -7.27 -5.33 20.60
CA TRP A 134 -7.24 -3.87 20.63
C TRP A 134 -7.67 -3.25 19.29
N VAL A 135 -7.13 -3.77 18.18
CA VAL A 135 -7.50 -3.39 16.82
C VAL A 135 -9.01 -3.53 16.59
N ASP A 136 -9.58 -4.64 17.04
CA ASP A 136 -11.01 -4.91 16.88
C ASP A 136 -11.85 -3.89 17.64
N ASN A 137 -11.48 -3.59 18.89
CA ASN A 137 -12.17 -2.58 19.69
C ASN A 137 -12.06 -1.17 19.09
N ILE A 138 -10.89 -0.80 18.56
CA ILE A 138 -10.69 0.51 17.90
C ILE A 138 -11.62 0.64 16.70
N LEU A 139 -11.66 -0.38 15.83
CA LEU A 139 -12.51 -0.36 14.65
C LEU A 139 -14.00 -0.41 15.02
N GLU A 140 -14.41 -1.21 15.99
CA GLU A 140 -15.81 -1.26 16.43
C GLU A 140 -16.30 0.09 16.96
N GLU A 141 -15.50 0.78 17.76
CA GLU A 141 -15.86 2.10 18.30
C GLU A 141 -15.85 3.18 17.20
N GLU A 142 -14.84 3.18 16.33
CA GLU A 142 -14.77 4.10 15.19
C GLU A 142 -15.96 3.91 14.25
N MET A 143 -16.26 2.67 13.85
CA MET A 143 -17.36 2.36 12.93
C MET A 143 -18.75 2.57 13.54
N LYS A 144 -18.84 2.65 14.88
CA LYS A 144 -20.07 2.99 15.59
C LYS A 144 -20.28 4.49 15.69
N THR A 145 -19.20 5.25 15.87
CA THR A 145 -19.26 6.71 16.03
C THR A 145 -19.35 7.40 14.68
N CYS A 146 -18.53 6.99 13.69
CA CYS A 146 -18.42 7.58 12.36
C CYS A 146 -18.30 9.11 12.41
N LYS A 147 -17.36 9.61 13.22
CA LYS A 147 -17.16 11.05 13.43
C LYS A 147 -15.76 11.48 13.08
N GLU A 148 -15.69 12.59 12.37
CA GLU A 148 -14.46 13.31 12.11
C GLU A 148 -14.01 14.15 13.31
N VAL A 149 -12.72 14.42 13.32
CA VAL A 149 -12.03 15.31 14.25
C VAL A 149 -11.28 16.32 13.39
N MET A 150 -11.50 17.60 13.65
CA MET A 150 -10.83 18.65 12.88
C MET A 150 -9.45 18.94 13.48
N VAL A 151 -8.40 18.75 12.70
CA VAL A 151 -7.01 19.12 13.02
C VAL A 151 -6.58 20.17 12.00
N ASN A 152 -6.34 21.42 12.44
CA ASN A 152 -6.00 22.53 11.55
C ASN A 152 -6.98 22.70 10.37
N ASP A 153 -8.28 22.62 10.64
CA ASP A 153 -9.37 22.66 9.65
C ASP A 153 -9.38 21.52 8.60
N VAL A 154 -8.61 20.45 8.84
CA VAL A 154 -8.60 19.21 8.05
C VAL A 154 -9.28 18.09 8.85
N PRO A 155 -10.20 17.30 8.26
CA PRO A 155 -10.86 16.20 8.97
C PRO A 155 -9.93 14.98 9.12
N HIS A 156 -9.91 14.36 10.29
CA HIS A 156 -9.21 13.10 10.60
C HIS A 156 -10.10 12.19 11.45
N THR A 157 -9.72 10.93 11.59
CA THR A 157 -10.30 10.01 12.60
C THR A 157 -9.33 9.85 13.77
N HIS A 158 -9.79 9.26 14.88
CA HIS A 158 -8.90 8.95 16.00
C HIS A 158 -8.04 7.69 15.75
N MET A 159 -8.39 6.87 14.75
CA MET A 159 -7.77 5.58 14.50
C MET A 159 -6.24 5.59 14.39
N PRO A 160 -5.58 6.52 13.66
CA PRO A 160 -4.12 6.49 13.55
C PRO A 160 -3.43 6.64 14.91
N GLN A 161 -3.97 7.53 15.76
CA GLN A 161 -3.42 7.79 17.08
C GLN A 161 -3.63 6.59 18.01
N ASP A 162 -4.83 6.01 18.02
CA ASP A 162 -5.17 4.87 18.88
C ASP A 162 -4.40 3.60 18.47
N LEU A 163 -4.29 3.36 17.16
CA LEU A 163 -3.52 2.25 16.60
C LEU A 163 -2.05 2.34 16.99
N PHE A 164 -1.41 3.48 16.73
CA PHE A 164 0.02 3.63 17.03
C PHE A 164 0.30 3.75 18.52
N THR A 165 -0.62 4.26 19.34
CA THR A 165 -0.46 4.19 20.81
C THR A 165 -0.32 2.75 21.29
N THR A 166 -1.06 1.82 20.68
CA THR A 166 -0.98 0.38 20.99
C THR A 166 0.29 -0.27 20.41
N LEU A 167 0.60 0.02 19.14
CA LEU A 167 1.72 -0.61 18.43
C LEU A 167 3.09 -0.10 18.89
N ASN A 168 3.20 1.19 19.24
CA ASN A 168 4.47 1.80 19.65
C ASN A 168 5.10 1.04 20.82
N HIS A 169 4.30 0.59 21.79
CA HIS A 169 4.81 -0.20 22.89
C HIS A 169 5.54 -1.48 22.43
N GLN A 170 5.03 -2.15 21.39
CA GLN A 170 5.67 -3.36 20.85
C GLN A 170 6.88 -3.03 19.97
N PHE A 171 6.82 -1.94 19.19
CA PHE A 171 7.98 -1.45 18.45
C PHE A 171 9.14 -1.10 19.39
N ASP A 172 8.86 -0.37 20.47
CA ASP A 172 9.88 0.08 21.42
C ASP A 172 10.48 -1.11 22.19
N ILE A 173 9.66 -2.09 22.61
CA ILE A 173 10.15 -3.34 23.22
C ILE A 173 11.07 -4.10 22.25
N ALA A 174 10.66 -4.22 20.99
CA ALA A 174 11.43 -4.93 19.98
C ALA A 174 12.79 -4.23 19.77
N GLN A 175 12.76 -2.90 19.64
CA GLN A 175 13.94 -2.05 19.47
C GLN A 175 14.94 -2.17 20.63
N GLU A 176 14.45 -2.15 21.88
CA GLU A 176 15.31 -2.16 23.06
C GLU A 176 15.89 -3.55 23.38
N LYS A 177 15.14 -4.63 23.11
CA LYS A 177 15.43 -5.96 23.68
C LYS A 177 15.85 -7.02 22.67
N LEU A 178 15.61 -6.79 21.37
CA LEU A 178 15.78 -7.81 20.34
C LEU A 178 16.77 -7.39 19.27
N LYS A 179 17.38 -8.40 18.65
CA LYS A 179 18.33 -8.28 17.54
C LYS A 179 18.19 -9.46 16.59
N GLY A 180 18.68 -9.29 15.37
CA GLY A 180 18.70 -10.30 14.31
C GLY A 180 17.32 -10.90 14.07
N HIS A 181 17.29 -12.21 13.83
CA HIS A 181 16.07 -12.93 13.47
C HIS A 181 14.91 -12.78 14.48
N ALA A 182 15.19 -12.65 15.78
CA ALA A 182 14.14 -12.49 16.79
C ALA A 182 13.43 -11.12 16.68
N LEU A 183 14.18 -10.07 16.34
CA LEU A 183 13.61 -8.75 16.06
C LEU A 183 12.71 -8.82 14.82
N VAL A 184 13.20 -9.46 13.75
CA VAL A 184 12.46 -9.63 12.48
C VAL A 184 11.10 -10.29 12.71
N GLN A 185 11.07 -11.40 13.46
CA GLN A 185 9.81 -12.12 13.73
C GLN A 185 8.78 -11.24 14.49
N VAL A 186 9.24 -10.41 15.43
CA VAL A 186 8.35 -9.49 16.17
C VAL A 186 7.86 -8.35 15.27
N LEU A 187 8.73 -7.75 14.46
CA LEU A 187 8.31 -6.72 13.50
C LEU A 187 7.29 -7.27 12.49
N GLN A 188 7.52 -8.49 11.98
CA GLN A 188 6.58 -9.16 11.07
C GLN A 188 5.22 -9.43 11.73
N MET A 189 5.20 -9.79 13.02
CA MET A 189 3.96 -9.92 13.78
C MET A 189 3.20 -8.59 13.85
N ILE A 190 3.90 -7.47 14.12
CA ILE A 190 3.28 -6.14 14.15
C ILE A 190 2.68 -5.79 12.77
N LEU A 191 3.45 -5.97 11.70
CA LEU A 191 3.00 -5.70 10.33
C LEU A 191 1.81 -6.58 9.91
N LYS A 192 1.77 -7.84 10.39
CA LYS A 192 0.63 -8.73 10.18
C LYS A 192 -0.63 -8.24 10.90
N CYS A 193 -0.50 -7.78 12.15
CA CYS A 193 -1.62 -7.17 12.87
C CYS A 193 -2.14 -5.89 12.16
N MET A 194 -1.24 -5.08 11.60
CA MET A 194 -1.62 -3.90 10.80
C MET A 194 -2.38 -4.28 9.53
N ASP A 195 -1.98 -5.34 8.84
CA ASP A 195 -2.75 -5.83 7.69
C ASP A 195 -4.13 -6.34 8.11
N GLY A 196 -4.24 -7.02 9.27
CA GLY A 196 -5.52 -7.42 9.85
C GLY A 196 -6.44 -6.21 10.14
N PHE A 197 -5.90 -5.14 10.72
CA PHE A 197 -6.60 -3.87 10.92
C PHE A 197 -7.10 -3.31 9.58
N ARG A 198 -6.21 -3.19 8.59
CA ARG A 198 -6.54 -2.64 7.26
C ARG A 198 -7.64 -3.45 6.57
N GLN A 199 -7.54 -4.78 6.57
CA GLN A 199 -8.54 -5.65 5.93
C GLN A 199 -9.94 -5.44 6.53
N LYS A 200 -10.03 -5.37 7.86
CA LYS A 200 -11.31 -5.11 8.55
C LYS A 200 -11.83 -3.70 8.28
N LEU A 201 -10.96 -2.68 8.28
CA LEU A 201 -11.34 -1.33 7.92
C LEU A 201 -11.88 -1.29 6.47
N GLN A 202 -11.17 -1.90 5.52
CA GLN A 202 -11.61 -1.95 4.13
C GLN A 202 -12.96 -2.65 3.97
N GLN A 203 -13.19 -3.77 4.68
CA GLN A 203 -14.49 -4.44 4.69
C GLN A 203 -15.61 -3.49 5.14
N HIS A 204 -15.41 -2.75 6.23
CA HIS A 204 -16.41 -1.80 6.70
C HIS A 204 -16.64 -0.66 5.72
N VAL A 205 -15.58 -0.14 5.10
CA VAL A 205 -15.69 0.89 4.07
C VAL A 205 -16.53 0.38 2.91
N ASP A 206 -16.22 -0.79 2.35
CA ASP A 206 -16.95 -1.37 1.22
C ASP A 206 -18.43 -1.62 1.52
N GLU A 207 -18.76 -2.02 2.75
CA GLU A 207 -20.13 -2.32 3.17
C GLU A 207 -20.97 -1.07 3.48
N LYS A 208 -20.37 -0.01 4.05
CA LYS A 208 -21.11 1.06 4.73
C LYS A 208 -20.92 2.46 4.15
N TRP A 209 -19.97 2.68 3.23
CA TRP A 209 -19.60 4.03 2.75
C TRP A 209 -20.79 4.91 2.30
N LYS A 210 -21.83 4.31 1.72
CA LYS A 210 -23.03 5.04 1.25
C LYS A 210 -23.80 5.75 2.36
N GLY A 211 -23.68 5.25 3.60
CA GLY A 211 -24.33 5.82 4.78
C GLY A 211 -23.49 6.87 5.51
N TRP A 212 -22.27 7.13 5.04
CA TRP A 212 -21.35 8.09 5.66
C TRP A 212 -21.39 9.45 4.96
N SER A 213 -20.92 10.49 5.66
CA SER A 213 -20.66 11.79 5.05
C SER A 213 -19.39 11.73 4.20
N ASP A 214 -19.32 12.60 3.20
CA ASP A 214 -18.10 12.85 2.43
C ASP A 214 -16.96 13.39 3.32
N LEU A 215 -17.29 14.26 4.29
CA LEU A 215 -16.34 14.75 5.29
C LEU A 215 -15.68 13.61 6.09
N TYR A 216 -16.46 12.60 6.48
CA TYR A 216 -15.93 11.42 7.17
C TYR A 216 -15.08 10.53 6.25
N LEU A 217 -15.44 10.39 4.99
CA LEU A 217 -14.58 9.70 4.02
C LEU A 217 -13.26 10.45 3.80
N CYS A 218 -13.27 11.79 3.77
CA CYS A 218 -12.06 12.61 3.78
C CYS A 218 -11.22 12.37 5.04
N ALA A 219 -11.86 12.28 6.22
CA ALA A 219 -11.17 11.88 7.45
C ALA A 219 -10.48 10.52 7.34
N LEU A 220 -11.13 9.52 6.71
CA LEU A 220 -10.54 8.21 6.48
C LEU A 220 -9.36 8.24 5.50
N ILE A 221 -9.44 9.07 4.44
CA ILE A 221 -8.34 9.27 3.48
C ILE A 221 -7.10 9.79 4.22
N ASN A 222 -7.27 10.87 5.00
CA ASN A 222 -6.18 11.47 5.77
C ASN A 222 -5.65 10.50 6.83
N SER A 223 -6.53 9.75 7.49
CA SER A 223 -6.13 8.75 8.50
C SER A 223 -5.29 7.62 7.91
N CYS A 224 -5.63 7.15 6.71
CA CYS A 224 -4.82 6.15 6.00
C CYS A 224 -3.44 6.70 5.64
N HIS A 225 -3.35 7.98 5.27
CA HIS A 225 -2.08 8.65 5.03
C HIS A 225 -1.25 8.77 6.33
N ASP A 226 -1.85 9.23 7.42
CA ASP A 226 -1.17 9.35 8.72
C ASP A 226 -0.62 8.00 9.20
N ILE A 227 -1.36 6.90 8.97
CA ILE A 227 -0.90 5.55 9.28
C ILE A 227 0.31 5.17 8.42
N SER A 228 0.28 5.49 7.13
CA SER A 228 1.42 5.25 6.22
C SER A 228 2.66 6.04 6.64
N GLU A 229 2.54 7.32 6.97
CA GLU A 229 3.68 8.14 7.39
C GLU A 229 4.28 7.63 8.70
N LYS A 230 3.45 7.35 9.73
CA LYS A 230 3.93 6.77 10.99
C LYS A 230 4.59 5.40 10.79
N LEU A 231 4.09 4.60 9.83
CA LEU A 231 4.69 3.31 9.51
C LEU A 231 6.04 3.47 8.81
N LYS A 232 6.16 4.45 7.91
CA LYS A 232 7.40 4.80 7.22
C LYS A 232 8.46 5.31 8.19
N GLU A 233 8.09 6.17 9.15
CA GLU A 233 8.97 6.60 10.24
C GLU A 233 9.54 5.40 11.00
N ARG A 234 8.69 4.40 11.31
CA ARG A 234 9.15 3.16 11.98
C ARG A 234 10.05 2.32 11.08
N MET A 235 9.74 2.20 9.79
CA MET A 235 10.60 1.52 8.82
C MET A 235 12.01 2.13 8.80
N GLU A 236 12.11 3.46 8.74
CA GLU A 236 13.38 4.20 8.71
C GLU A 236 14.21 3.94 9.98
N VAL A 237 13.59 3.88 11.16
CA VAL A 237 14.29 3.56 12.41
C VAL A 237 15.00 2.21 12.36
N PHE A 238 14.41 1.19 11.72
CA PHE A 238 15.00 -0.16 11.69
C PHE A 238 15.88 -0.44 10.47
N LEU A 239 15.59 0.19 9.32
CA LEU A 239 16.16 -0.21 8.02
C LEU A 239 17.14 0.80 7.42
N LEU A 240 17.29 2.01 7.99
CA LEU A 240 18.38 2.92 7.58
C LEU A 240 19.75 2.27 7.85
N ASP A 241 20.69 2.47 6.92
CA ASP A 241 21.95 1.72 6.87
C ASP A 241 22.76 1.78 8.18
N ASP A 242 22.83 2.95 8.81
CA ASP A 242 23.54 3.14 10.08
C ASP A 242 22.90 2.36 11.25
N ASN A 243 21.62 2.00 11.15
CA ASN A 243 20.87 1.28 12.19
C ASN A 243 20.82 -0.24 11.95
N ALA A 244 20.95 -0.70 10.71
CA ALA A 244 20.87 -2.12 10.39
C ALA A 244 22.00 -2.93 11.07
N GLU A 245 23.21 -2.37 11.14
CA GLU A 245 24.33 -2.96 11.88
C GLU A 245 24.06 -3.02 13.40
N LEU A 246 23.41 -1.99 13.96
CA LEU A 246 23.05 -1.92 15.38
C LEU A 246 22.14 -3.08 15.78
N TYR A 247 21.21 -3.46 14.90
CA TYR A 247 20.25 -4.54 15.11
C TYR A 247 20.74 -5.90 14.65
N SER A 248 21.92 -6.00 14.04
CA SER A 248 22.51 -7.27 13.55
C SER A 248 21.58 -8.01 12.58
N LEU A 249 20.98 -7.26 11.64
CA LEU A 249 20.09 -7.82 10.62
C LEU A 249 20.92 -8.41 9.47
N GLU A 250 20.58 -9.62 9.03
CA GLU A 250 21.14 -10.20 7.82
C GLU A 250 20.57 -9.52 6.57
N HIS A 251 21.30 -9.53 5.45
CA HIS A 251 20.87 -8.87 4.22
C HIS A 251 19.50 -9.35 3.73
N SER A 252 19.26 -10.66 3.75
CA SER A 252 17.98 -11.26 3.39
C SER A 252 16.84 -10.89 4.32
N ASP A 253 17.12 -10.75 5.63
CA ASP A 253 16.12 -10.32 6.61
C ASP A 253 15.76 -8.84 6.41
N LYS A 254 16.74 -8.00 6.06
CA LYS A 254 16.54 -6.58 5.74
C LYS A 254 15.68 -6.41 4.50
N GLU A 255 16.00 -7.12 3.41
CA GLU A 255 15.24 -7.08 2.16
C GLU A 255 13.79 -7.53 2.39
N LYS A 256 13.60 -8.65 3.10
CA LYS A 256 12.26 -9.15 3.43
C LYS A 256 11.45 -8.15 4.27
N LEU A 257 12.08 -7.52 5.27
CA LEU A 257 11.39 -6.49 6.06
C LEU A 257 11.05 -5.27 5.21
N TYR A 258 11.95 -4.82 4.35
CA TYR A 258 11.68 -3.70 3.44
C TYR A 258 10.45 -3.98 2.57
N ASP A 259 10.40 -5.15 1.94
CA ASP A 259 9.24 -5.59 1.16
C ASP A 259 7.97 -5.67 2.02
N ASP A 260 8.06 -6.22 3.24
CA ASP A 260 6.91 -6.31 4.15
C ASP A 260 6.37 -4.91 4.48
N TYR A 261 7.23 -3.93 4.79
CA TYR A 261 6.83 -2.54 5.06
C TYR A 261 6.23 -1.86 3.83
N ASP A 262 6.93 -1.92 2.68
CA ASP A 262 6.48 -1.29 1.43
C ASP A 262 5.09 -1.81 1.01
N ASN A 263 4.89 -3.12 1.10
CA ASN A 263 3.60 -3.74 0.85
C ASN A 263 2.49 -3.17 1.75
N LYS A 264 2.77 -2.89 3.04
CA LYS A 264 1.77 -2.27 3.93
C LYS A 264 1.52 -0.80 3.60
N LEU A 265 2.57 -0.02 3.30
CA LEU A 265 2.46 1.38 2.88
C LEU A 265 1.60 1.52 1.62
N CYS A 266 1.85 0.67 0.61
CA CYS A 266 1.04 0.61 -0.59
C CYS A 266 -0.41 0.22 -0.27
N ALA A 267 -0.63 -0.74 0.63
CA ALA A 267 -1.97 -1.20 0.96
C ALA A 267 -2.84 -0.12 1.63
N PHE A 268 -2.29 0.70 2.53
CA PHE A 268 -3.03 1.83 3.11
C PHE A 268 -3.25 2.96 2.09
N THR A 269 -2.28 3.24 1.22
CA THR A 269 -2.44 4.20 0.11
C THR A 269 -3.55 3.76 -0.87
N ASN A 270 -3.65 2.45 -1.14
CA ASN A 270 -4.73 1.89 -1.96
C ASN A 270 -6.10 2.01 -1.28
N LEU A 271 -6.17 1.83 0.04
CA LEU A 271 -7.41 2.04 0.79
C LEU A 271 -7.84 3.51 0.78
N ALA A 272 -6.90 4.45 0.95
CA ALA A 272 -7.19 5.88 0.79
C ALA A 272 -7.71 6.20 -0.62
N THR A 273 -7.08 5.64 -1.65
CA THR A 273 -7.52 5.78 -3.05
C THR A 273 -8.94 5.25 -3.27
N LEU A 274 -9.30 4.14 -2.61
CA LEU A 274 -10.66 3.60 -2.65
C LEU A 274 -11.66 4.56 -1.98
N CYS A 275 -11.33 5.12 -0.82
CA CYS A 275 -12.16 6.14 -0.17
C CYS A 275 -12.36 7.37 -1.07
N VAL A 276 -11.34 7.83 -1.81
CA VAL A 276 -11.48 8.93 -2.79
C VAL A 276 -12.52 8.59 -3.85
N ARG A 277 -12.54 7.35 -4.35
CA ARG A 277 -13.57 6.91 -5.31
C ARG A 277 -14.96 6.96 -4.70
N TYR A 278 -15.13 6.60 -3.43
CA TYR A 278 -16.40 6.70 -2.74
C TYR A 278 -16.85 8.15 -2.48
N VAL A 279 -15.92 9.08 -2.19
CA VAL A 279 -16.23 10.52 -2.14
C VAL A 279 -16.78 11.00 -3.48
N VAL A 280 -16.12 10.67 -4.58
CA VAL A 280 -16.61 11.01 -5.93
C VAL A 280 -17.99 10.41 -6.18
N GLN A 281 -18.20 9.13 -5.83
CA GLN A 281 -19.51 8.49 -6.01
C GLN A 281 -20.61 9.14 -5.18
N LEU A 282 -20.35 9.52 -3.93
CA LEU A 282 -21.30 10.25 -3.10
C LEU A 282 -21.65 11.62 -3.70
N MET A 283 -20.65 12.40 -4.09
CA MET A 283 -20.83 13.69 -4.77
C MET A 283 -21.72 13.51 -6.02
N MET A 284 -21.41 12.49 -6.83
CA MET A 284 -22.14 12.19 -8.06
C MET A 284 -23.59 11.77 -7.78
N ASP A 285 -23.81 10.79 -6.93
CA ASP A 285 -25.13 10.18 -6.71
C ASP A 285 -26.07 11.10 -5.91
N GLN A 286 -25.55 11.83 -4.92
CA GLN A 286 -26.39 12.66 -4.05
C GLN A 286 -26.66 14.06 -4.64
N THR A 287 -25.74 14.60 -5.45
CA THR A 287 -25.83 15.98 -5.90
C THR A 287 -25.81 16.13 -7.42
N ILE A 288 -24.75 15.66 -8.09
CA ILE A 288 -24.56 15.96 -9.50
C ILE A 288 -25.63 15.29 -10.37
N LYS A 289 -25.92 14.00 -10.15
CA LYS A 289 -26.92 13.28 -10.94
C LYS A 289 -28.33 13.88 -10.78
N PRO A 290 -28.86 14.05 -9.55
CA PRO A 290 -30.23 14.53 -9.37
C PRO A 290 -30.40 16.01 -9.74
N LYS A 291 -29.39 16.86 -9.51
CA LYS A 291 -29.51 18.30 -9.76
C LYS A 291 -29.16 18.69 -11.19
N LEU A 292 -28.23 17.96 -11.83
CA LEU A 292 -27.68 18.34 -13.12
C LEU A 292 -28.05 17.31 -14.19
N PHE A 293 -27.65 16.05 -14.07
CA PHE A 293 -27.89 15.08 -15.16
C PHE A 293 -29.36 14.75 -15.41
N ASP A 294 -30.26 14.97 -14.45
CA ASP A 294 -31.69 14.77 -14.66
C ASP A 294 -32.31 15.74 -15.69
N THR A 295 -31.76 16.95 -15.82
CA THR A 295 -32.17 17.96 -16.81
C THR A 295 -31.44 17.83 -18.15
N TYR A 296 -30.32 17.10 -18.20
CA TYR A 296 -29.53 16.93 -19.42
C TYR A 296 -30.25 16.06 -20.46
N PHE A 297 -30.01 16.39 -21.73
CA PHE A 297 -30.67 15.76 -22.89
C PHE A 297 -32.20 15.83 -22.86
N THR A 298 -32.75 16.74 -22.07
CA THR A 298 -34.16 17.12 -22.12
C THR A 298 -34.36 18.34 -23.01
N LYS A 299 -35.61 18.74 -23.22
CA LYS A 299 -35.94 19.97 -23.94
C LYS A 299 -35.28 21.20 -23.30
N GLU A 300 -35.25 21.28 -21.98
CA GLU A 300 -34.63 22.37 -21.23
C GLU A 300 -33.13 22.48 -21.53
N TRP A 301 -32.41 21.36 -21.60
CA TRP A 301 -30.96 21.37 -21.91
C TRP A 301 -30.63 21.91 -23.32
N PHE A 302 -31.52 21.70 -24.29
CA PHE A 302 -31.38 22.29 -25.62
C PHE A 302 -31.72 23.79 -25.63
N GLU A 303 -32.71 24.22 -24.85
CA GLU A 303 -33.19 25.60 -24.82
C GLU A 303 -32.34 26.52 -23.93
N SER A 304 -31.58 25.97 -22.98
CA SER A 304 -30.75 26.72 -22.02
C SER A 304 -29.25 26.39 -22.17
N PRO A 305 -28.53 27.08 -23.07
CA PRO A 305 -27.08 26.96 -23.25
C PRO A 305 -26.28 27.07 -21.96
N GLU A 306 -26.70 27.96 -21.06
CA GLU A 306 -26.10 28.30 -19.77
C GLU A 306 -26.17 27.20 -18.70
N LEU A 307 -26.93 26.13 -18.90
CA LEU A 307 -27.11 25.06 -17.91
C LEU A 307 -25.76 24.42 -17.49
N ILE A 308 -24.79 24.30 -18.41
CA ILE A 308 -23.45 23.79 -18.13
C ILE A 308 -22.62 24.73 -17.22
N GLN A 309 -22.93 26.03 -17.16
CA GLN A 309 -22.26 26.96 -16.23
C GLN A 309 -22.72 26.75 -14.79
N SER A 310 -23.97 26.31 -14.58
CA SER A 310 -24.47 25.95 -13.24
C SER A 310 -23.75 24.72 -12.67
N TRP A 311 -23.32 23.80 -13.55
CA TRP A 311 -22.49 22.66 -13.22
C TRP A 311 -21.10 23.11 -12.76
N GLU A 312 -20.47 24.01 -13.53
CA GLU A 312 -19.14 24.54 -13.21
C GLU A 312 -19.11 25.10 -11.78
N LYS A 313 -20.08 25.96 -11.44
CA LYS A 313 -20.18 26.52 -10.09
C LYS A 313 -20.35 25.45 -9.01
N THR A 314 -21.24 24.49 -9.24
CA THR A 314 -21.51 23.42 -8.27
C THR A 314 -20.27 22.56 -8.02
N LEU A 315 -19.55 22.17 -9.08
CA LEU A 315 -18.32 21.42 -8.92
C LEU A 315 -17.20 22.25 -8.31
N ASP A 316 -17.10 23.54 -8.62
CA ASP A 316 -16.07 24.40 -8.05
C ASP A 316 -16.18 24.47 -6.52
N GLU A 317 -17.40 24.54 -5.99
CA GLU A 317 -17.68 24.50 -4.55
C GLU A 317 -17.18 23.16 -3.94
N PHE A 318 -17.52 22.01 -4.55
CA PHE A 318 -17.02 20.71 -4.08
C PHE A 318 -15.49 20.58 -4.17
N PHE A 319 -14.89 21.01 -5.28
CA PHE A 319 -13.45 20.88 -5.48
C PHE A 319 -12.68 21.74 -4.47
N GLN A 320 -13.16 22.95 -4.15
CA GLN A 320 -12.58 23.78 -3.11
C GLN A 320 -12.68 23.13 -1.73
N ASP A 321 -13.85 22.56 -1.39
CA ASP A 321 -14.04 21.86 -0.11
C ASP A 321 -13.12 20.63 -0.02
N TYR A 322 -13.04 19.80 -1.06
CA TYR A 322 -12.21 18.61 -1.06
C TYR A 322 -10.71 18.89 -1.16
N GLU A 323 -10.29 19.96 -1.85
CA GLU A 323 -8.90 20.44 -1.82
C GLU A 323 -8.49 20.81 -0.40
N LYS A 324 -9.40 21.45 0.35
CA LYS A 324 -9.17 21.80 1.75
C LYS A 324 -9.18 20.57 2.66
N TRP A 325 -10.08 19.62 2.44
CA TRP A 325 -10.29 18.49 3.34
C TRP A 325 -9.32 17.33 3.12
N MET A 326 -8.70 17.19 1.95
CA MET A 326 -7.68 16.16 1.70
C MET A 326 -6.29 16.74 1.97
N CYS A 327 -5.66 16.30 3.07
CA CYS A 327 -4.37 16.84 3.53
C CYS A 327 -3.28 16.70 2.45
N GLU A 328 -3.19 15.52 1.86
CA GLU A 328 -2.18 15.23 0.86
C GLU A 328 -2.66 15.58 -0.54
N ARG A 329 -1.90 16.49 -1.16
CA ARG A 329 -2.15 16.99 -2.52
C ARG A 329 -2.25 15.87 -3.54
N TYR A 330 -1.55 14.75 -3.33
CA TYR A 330 -1.64 13.57 -4.18
C TYR A 330 -3.07 13.02 -4.31
N PHE A 331 -3.81 12.87 -3.20
CA PHE A 331 -5.16 12.31 -3.24
C PHE A 331 -6.14 13.24 -3.94
N PHE A 332 -6.02 14.55 -3.72
CA PHE A 332 -6.85 15.51 -4.42
C PHE A 332 -6.44 15.62 -5.91
N GLN A 333 -5.21 16.05 -6.16
CA GLN A 333 -4.79 16.46 -7.49
C GLN A 333 -4.65 15.28 -8.48
N ASN A 334 -4.11 14.15 -8.01
CA ASN A 334 -3.78 13.04 -8.91
C ASN A 334 -4.88 11.96 -8.95
N ILE A 335 -5.68 11.84 -7.89
CA ILE A 335 -6.71 10.81 -7.78
C ILE A 335 -8.10 11.42 -7.92
N PHE A 336 -8.52 12.31 -7.02
CA PHE A 336 -9.89 12.83 -6.99
C PHE A 336 -10.27 13.54 -8.29
N ILE A 337 -9.42 14.44 -8.79
CA ILE A 337 -9.70 15.16 -10.05
C ILE A 337 -9.81 14.18 -11.23
N LYS A 338 -8.92 13.18 -11.28
CA LYS A 338 -8.93 12.17 -12.35
C LYS A 338 -10.18 11.28 -12.29
N VAL A 339 -10.52 10.78 -11.10
CA VAL A 339 -11.68 9.91 -10.91
C VAL A 339 -12.99 10.66 -11.15
N SER A 340 -13.12 11.88 -10.65
CA SER A 340 -14.30 12.73 -10.90
C SER A 340 -14.48 13.01 -12.38
N CYS A 341 -13.40 13.32 -13.11
CA CYS A 341 -13.43 13.48 -14.57
C CYS A 341 -14.01 12.25 -15.26
N VAL A 342 -13.47 11.07 -14.97
CA VAL A 342 -13.89 9.83 -15.64
C VAL A 342 -15.37 9.57 -15.37
N GLU A 343 -15.81 9.67 -14.11
CA GLU A 343 -17.21 9.44 -13.73
C GLU A 343 -18.15 10.50 -14.32
N MET A 344 -17.72 11.76 -14.43
CA MET A 344 -18.47 12.84 -15.07
C MET A 344 -18.72 12.57 -16.56
N VAL A 345 -17.67 12.21 -17.31
CA VAL A 345 -17.78 11.92 -18.74
C VAL A 345 -18.61 10.67 -18.99
N GLU A 346 -18.41 9.62 -18.20
CA GLU A 346 -19.18 8.39 -18.32
C GLU A 346 -20.67 8.62 -18.02
N GLU A 347 -21.02 9.33 -16.94
CA GLU A 347 -22.41 9.63 -16.62
C GLU A 347 -23.06 10.54 -17.70
N TYR A 348 -22.32 11.46 -18.30
CA TYR A 348 -22.81 12.28 -19.41
C TYR A 348 -23.23 11.42 -20.61
N LEU A 349 -22.37 10.50 -21.05
CA LEU A 349 -22.66 9.61 -22.17
C LEU A 349 -23.77 8.60 -21.85
N VAL A 350 -23.79 8.07 -20.63
CA VAL A 350 -24.85 7.17 -20.16
C VAL A 350 -26.20 7.90 -20.12
N THR A 351 -26.22 9.14 -19.64
CA THR A 351 -27.45 9.94 -19.59
C THR A 351 -27.98 10.23 -20.98
N MET A 352 -27.10 10.51 -21.96
CA MET A 352 -27.47 10.66 -23.37
C MET A 352 -28.19 9.40 -23.89
N ALA A 353 -27.57 8.23 -23.71
CA ALA A 353 -28.09 6.95 -24.18
C ALA A 353 -29.42 6.57 -23.49
N ARG A 354 -29.55 6.92 -22.20
CA ARG A 354 -30.74 6.67 -21.39
C ARG A 354 -31.92 7.58 -21.79
N LYS A 355 -31.70 8.88 -21.94
CA LYS A 355 -32.76 9.87 -22.19
C LYS A 355 -33.23 9.87 -23.64
N LYS A 356 -32.36 9.45 -24.58
CA LYS A 356 -32.66 9.34 -26.02
C LYS A 356 -33.29 10.62 -26.60
N PRO A 357 -32.57 11.77 -26.59
CA PRO A 357 -33.11 13.05 -27.02
C PRO A 357 -33.65 13.00 -28.45
N LYS A 358 -34.85 13.54 -28.65
CA LYS A 358 -35.50 13.63 -29.97
C LYS A 358 -35.01 14.90 -30.70
N CYS A 359 -33.91 14.78 -31.42
CA CYS A 359 -33.27 15.87 -32.16
C CYS A 359 -32.56 15.31 -33.41
N SER A 360 -32.01 16.17 -34.25
CA SER A 360 -31.11 15.71 -35.33
C SER A 360 -29.72 15.37 -34.78
N ALA A 361 -28.98 14.50 -35.47
CA ALA A 361 -27.61 14.16 -35.11
C ALA A 361 -26.67 15.38 -35.09
N GLN A 362 -26.94 16.36 -35.97
CA GLN A 362 -26.19 17.61 -36.04
C GLN A 362 -26.42 18.47 -34.79
N GLU A 363 -27.68 18.74 -34.44
CA GLU A 363 -28.03 19.54 -33.25
C GLU A 363 -27.47 18.91 -31.97
N LEU A 364 -27.57 17.58 -31.83
CA LEU A 364 -27.00 16.86 -30.69
C LEU A 364 -25.48 17.01 -30.63
N THR A 365 -24.80 16.85 -31.76
CA THR A 365 -23.34 16.95 -31.83
C THR A 365 -22.85 18.35 -31.48
N GLU A 366 -23.45 19.39 -32.06
CA GLU A 366 -23.08 20.78 -31.79
C GLU A 366 -23.22 21.11 -30.30
N ARG A 367 -24.32 20.68 -29.66
CA ARG A 367 -24.53 20.90 -28.23
C ARG A 367 -23.55 20.12 -27.35
N ILE A 368 -23.29 18.85 -27.66
CA ILE A 368 -22.30 18.03 -26.93
C ILE A 368 -20.89 18.64 -27.02
N LEU A 369 -20.51 19.16 -28.18
CA LEU A 369 -19.21 19.80 -28.36
C LEU A 369 -19.08 21.07 -27.51
N LEU A 370 -20.14 21.87 -27.40
CA LEU A 370 -20.14 23.04 -26.51
C LEU A 370 -19.97 22.64 -25.05
N ASP A 371 -20.73 21.65 -24.56
CA ASP A 371 -20.60 21.17 -23.19
C ASP A 371 -19.18 20.61 -22.93
N SER A 372 -18.63 19.88 -23.89
CA SER A 372 -17.27 19.30 -23.79
C SER A 372 -16.18 20.37 -23.66
N GLN A 373 -16.35 21.54 -24.30
CA GLN A 373 -15.41 22.65 -24.18
C GLN A 373 -15.46 23.28 -22.78
N VAL A 374 -16.64 23.37 -22.18
CA VAL A 374 -16.80 23.87 -20.81
C VAL A 374 -16.21 22.88 -19.80
N MET A 375 -16.45 21.58 -20.00
CA MET A 375 -15.80 20.55 -19.19
C MET A 375 -14.27 20.61 -19.32
N ASP A 376 -13.75 20.73 -20.55
CA ASP A 376 -12.31 20.91 -20.82
C ASP A 376 -11.73 22.11 -20.07
N ALA A 377 -12.38 23.26 -20.16
CA ALA A 377 -11.96 24.48 -19.47
C ALA A 377 -11.97 24.32 -17.94
N PHE A 378 -13.01 23.69 -17.38
CA PHE A 378 -13.12 23.47 -15.93
C PHE A 378 -11.98 22.61 -15.39
N TYR A 379 -11.72 21.43 -15.96
CA TYR A 379 -10.65 20.56 -15.43
C TYR A 379 -9.24 21.09 -15.72
N LYS A 380 -9.06 21.89 -16.79
CA LYS A 380 -7.80 22.62 -17.01
C LYS A 380 -7.51 23.65 -15.92
N LYS A 381 -8.54 24.28 -15.32
CA LYS A 381 -8.37 25.15 -14.14
C LYS A 381 -7.71 24.39 -12.97
N TRP A 382 -7.98 23.09 -12.90
CA TRP A 382 -7.48 22.19 -11.86
C TRP A 382 -6.26 21.36 -12.31
N ASP A 383 -5.54 21.83 -13.34
CA ASP A 383 -4.28 21.23 -13.84
C ASP A 383 -4.43 19.76 -14.31
N MET A 384 -5.58 19.42 -14.88
CA MET A 384 -5.85 18.09 -15.44
C MET A 384 -6.03 18.16 -16.96
N ASP A 385 -5.20 17.42 -17.71
CA ASP A 385 -5.36 17.26 -19.16
C ASP A 385 -6.41 16.16 -19.45
N LEU A 386 -7.54 16.58 -19.99
CA LEU A 386 -8.70 15.73 -20.23
C LEU A 386 -8.67 14.95 -21.54
N LYS A 387 -7.59 15.02 -22.32
CA LYS A 387 -7.54 14.44 -23.67
C LYS A 387 -8.14 13.03 -23.77
N GLU A 388 -7.73 12.11 -22.90
CA GLU A 388 -8.19 10.71 -22.97
C GLU A 388 -9.68 10.57 -22.65
N SER A 389 -10.17 11.23 -21.59
CA SER A 389 -11.59 11.18 -21.23
C SER A 389 -12.47 11.90 -22.27
N LEU A 390 -12.05 13.06 -22.77
CA LEU A 390 -12.78 13.80 -23.81
C LEU A 390 -12.75 13.10 -25.17
N MET A 391 -11.72 12.31 -25.47
CA MET A 391 -11.71 11.47 -26.68
C MET A 391 -12.93 10.55 -26.73
N LYS A 392 -13.45 10.08 -25.58
CA LYS A 392 -14.69 9.29 -25.54
C LYS A 392 -15.88 10.07 -26.10
N ILE A 393 -16.03 11.34 -25.70
CA ILE A 393 -17.07 12.25 -26.22
C ILE A 393 -16.86 12.51 -27.72
N GLN A 394 -15.61 12.70 -28.15
CA GLN A 394 -15.29 12.93 -29.56
C GLN A 394 -15.60 11.71 -30.43
N HIS A 395 -15.32 10.49 -29.97
CA HIS A 395 -15.68 9.27 -30.69
C HIS A 395 -17.20 9.16 -30.89
N VAL A 396 -17.98 9.53 -29.86
CA VAL A 396 -19.45 9.58 -29.93
C VAL A 396 -19.92 10.61 -30.95
N THR A 397 -19.40 11.84 -30.92
CA THR A 397 -19.80 12.90 -31.86
C THR A 397 -19.44 12.56 -33.31
N VAL A 398 -18.27 11.96 -33.53
CA VAL A 398 -17.89 11.44 -34.85
C VAL A 398 -18.88 10.36 -35.30
N LEU A 399 -19.23 9.40 -34.45
CA LEU A 399 -20.14 8.31 -34.83
C LEU A 399 -21.60 8.74 -35.06
N LEU A 400 -22.05 9.80 -34.39
CA LEU A 400 -23.34 10.45 -34.66
C LEU A 400 -23.38 11.07 -36.06
N GLN A 401 -22.25 11.58 -36.55
CA GLN A 401 -22.15 12.24 -37.86
C GLN A 401 -21.60 11.34 -38.98
N ALA A 402 -20.99 10.20 -38.65
CA ALA A 402 -20.23 9.39 -39.60
C ALA A 402 -21.11 8.65 -40.61
N ASP A 403 -20.74 8.75 -41.88
CA ASP A 403 -21.15 7.81 -42.92
C ASP A 403 -20.63 6.39 -42.60
N SER A 404 -21.25 5.35 -43.16
CA SER A 404 -21.01 3.93 -42.83
C SER A 404 -19.53 3.49 -42.85
N GLY A 405 -18.66 4.13 -43.62
CA GLY A 405 -17.24 3.78 -43.78
C GLY A 405 -16.31 4.10 -42.61
N PHE A 406 -16.64 5.05 -41.72
CA PHE A 406 -15.78 5.43 -40.59
C PHE A 406 -16.15 4.72 -39.27
N ARG A 407 -17.25 3.97 -39.26
CA ARG A 407 -17.81 3.36 -38.04
C ARG A 407 -16.84 2.36 -37.39
N ALA A 408 -16.25 1.48 -38.19
CA ALA A 408 -15.43 0.37 -37.68
C ALA A 408 -14.24 0.84 -36.84
N VAL A 409 -13.74 2.07 -37.09
CA VAL A 409 -12.58 2.63 -36.38
C VAL A 409 -12.93 3.06 -34.95
N PHE A 410 -14.14 3.60 -34.74
CA PHE A 410 -14.54 4.20 -33.46
C PHE A 410 -15.49 3.32 -32.66
N GLU A 411 -16.16 2.37 -33.30
CA GLU A 411 -17.15 1.50 -32.66
C GLU A 411 -16.54 0.66 -31.53
N GLN A 412 -15.35 0.11 -31.73
CA GLN A 412 -14.68 -0.67 -30.70
C GLN A 412 -14.42 0.17 -29.43
N ASN A 413 -13.91 1.39 -29.61
CA ASN A 413 -13.63 2.30 -28.51
C ASN A 413 -14.89 2.65 -27.68
N ILE A 414 -16.07 2.73 -28.31
CA ILE A 414 -17.33 2.93 -27.57
C ILE A 414 -17.79 1.63 -26.91
N ARG A 415 -17.70 0.49 -27.60
CA ARG A 415 -18.11 -0.80 -27.05
C ARG A 415 -17.35 -1.18 -25.78
N ASP A 416 -16.08 -0.77 -25.68
CA ASP A 416 -15.23 -1.00 -24.52
C ASP A 416 -15.55 -0.06 -23.34
N MET A 417 -16.40 0.95 -23.52
CA MET A 417 -16.84 1.83 -22.43
C MET A 417 -17.88 1.15 -21.52
N ARG A 418 -17.99 1.65 -20.29
CA ARG A 418 -19.11 1.33 -19.39
C ARG A 418 -20.43 1.71 -20.07
N ASN A 419 -21.33 0.75 -20.26
CA ASN A 419 -22.58 0.89 -21.03
C ASN A 419 -22.38 1.21 -22.54
N GLY A 420 -21.25 0.78 -23.11
CA GLY A 420 -20.93 0.99 -24.52
C GLY A 420 -21.99 0.42 -25.48
N LYS A 421 -22.63 -0.69 -25.10
CA LYS A 421 -23.71 -1.30 -25.87
C LYS A 421 -24.92 -0.38 -25.99
N GLU A 422 -25.39 0.16 -24.87
CA GLU A 422 -26.54 1.07 -24.81
C GLU A 422 -26.26 2.37 -25.56
N ILE A 423 -25.04 2.89 -25.45
CA ILE A 423 -24.59 4.07 -26.19
C ILE A 423 -24.61 3.78 -27.71
N MET A 424 -24.09 2.64 -28.15
CA MET A 424 -24.11 2.25 -29.56
C MET A 424 -25.53 2.03 -30.08
N GLU A 425 -26.39 1.36 -29.32
CA GLU A 425 -27.80 1.18 -29.68
C GLU A 425 -28.52 2.51 -29.87
N PHE A 426 -28.20 3.52 -29.04
CA PHE A 426 -28.73 4.86 -29.20
C PHE A 426 -28.19 5.56 -30.46
N ILE A 427 -26.87 5.51 -30.70
CA ILE A 427 -26.24 6.08 -31.91
C ILE A 427 -26.88 5.50 -33.17
N ASP A 428 -27.20 4.20 -33.17
CA ASP A 428 -27.84 3.52 -34.30
C ASP A 428 -29.25 4.04 -34.62
N THR A 429 -29.95 4.70 -33.68
CA THR A 429 -31.27 5.29 -33.94
C THR A 429 -31.23 6.49 -34.89
N PHE A 430 -30.08 7.16 -35.04
CA PHE A 430 -29.92 8.28 -35.97
C PHE A 430 -29.67 7.83 -37.41
N ARG A 431 -29.58 6.52 -37.65
CA ARG A 431 -29.32 5.98 -38.98
C ARG A 431 -30.61 5.57 -39.67
N PRO A 432 -30.75 5.87 -40.97
CA PRO A 432 -31.83 5.28 -41.76
C PRO A 432 -31.63 3.76 -41.79
N SER A 433 -32.70 3.00 -41.50
CA SER A 433 -32.71 1.53 -41.68
C SER A 433 -32.17 1.17 -43.07
N GLU A 434 -31.33 0.14 -43.18
CA GLU A 434 -30.78 -0.32 -44.47
C GLU A 434 -31.89 -0.64 -45.49
N SER A 435 -33.10 -0.99 -45.02
CA SER A 435 -34.30 -1.15 -45.84
C SER A 435 -34.82 0.13 -46.51
N ALA A 436 -34.52 1.32 -45.98
CA ALA A 436 -34.91 2.61 -46.56
C ALA A 436 -33.90 3.13 -47.60
N LEU A 437 -32.66 2.60 -47.60
CA LEU A 437 -31.59 3.02 -48.50
C LEU A 437 -31.69 2.44 -49.91
N GLY A 438 -32.41 1.32 -50.09
CA GLY A 438 -32.68 0.74 -51.42
C GLY A 438 -33.53 1.63 -52.34
N GLY A 439 -34.28 2.60 -51.79
CA GLY A 439 -35.04 3.58 -52.57
C GLY A 439 -34.30 4.88 -52.88
N LEU A 440 -33.15 5.13 -52.23
CA LEU A 440 -32.43 6.41 -52.28
C LEU A 440 -31.21 6.41 -53.21
N GLU A 441 -30.78 5.24 -53.71
CA GLU A 441 -29.71 5.15 -54.71
C GLU A 441 -30.02 5.91 -56.02
N GLN A 442 -31.30 6.05 -56.40
CA GLN A 442 -31.69 6.86 -57.56
C GLN A 442 -31.62 8.38 -57.31
N LYS A 443 -31.66 8.84 -56.05
CA LYS A 443 -31.55 10.29 -55.72
C LYS A 443 -30.13 10.73 -55.40
N LYS A 444 -29.23 9.81 -55.03
CA LYS A 444 -27.82 10.12 -54.75
C LYS A 444 -27.09 10.73 -55.96
N GLN A 445 -27.38 10.32 -57.19
CA GLN A 445 -26.70 10.86 -58.38
C GLN A 445 -26.99 12.34 -58.67
N LEU A 446 -28.08 12.93 -58.14
CA LEU A 446 -28.41 14.35 -58.38
C LEU A 446 -27.90 15.31 -57.30
N TYR A 447 -27.51 14.82 -56.11
CA TYR A 447 -27.16 15.68 -54.96
C TYR A 447 -25.65 15.90 -54.77
N PHE A 448 -24.80 15.13 -55.47
CA PHE A 448 -23.33 15.17 -55.29
C PHE A 448 -22.63 16.40 -55.87
N SER A 449 -23.33 17.41 -56.42
CA SER A 449 -22.68 18.62 -56.93
C SER A 449 -22.50 19.76 -55.91
N ASN A 450 -23.17 19.74 -54.74
CA ASN A 450 -23.35 21.00 -53.97
C ASN A 450 -22.76 21.10 -52.55
N HIS A 451 -22.13 20.08 -51.96
CA HIS A 451 -21.52 20.24 -50.62
C HIS A 451 -20.14 19.57 -50.48
N SER A 452 -19.08 20.35 -50.71
CA SER A 452 -17.67 19.96 -50.46
C SER A 452 -17.09 20.55 -49.17
N LYS A 453 -17.82 21.40 -48.42
CA LYS A 453 -17.27 22.13 -47.27
C LYS A 453 -17.16 21.32 -45.97
N SER A 454 -18.10 20.43 -45.65
CA SER A 454 -18.05 19.65 -44.39
C SER A 454 -16.99 18.54 -44.38
N LYS A 455 -16.59 18.01 -45.54
CA LYS A 455 -15.55 16.97 -45.63
C LYS A 455 -14.13 17.50 -45.38
N VAL A 456 -13.89 18.77 -45.69
CA VAL A 456 -12.56 19.39 -45.50
C VAL A 456 -12.31 19.72 -44.03
N MET A 457 -13.35 20.03 -43.26
CA MET A 457 -13.21 20.37 -41.83
C MET A 457 -12.84 19.15 -40.98
N LEU A 458 -13.48 17.99 -41.20
CA LEU A 458 -13.17 16.73 -40.51
C LEU A 458 -11.74 16.21 -40.80
N LEU A 459 -11.26 16.40 -42.03
CA LEU A 459 -9.89 16.03 -42.42
C LEU A 459 -8.83 16.98 -41.84
N PHE A 460 -9.12 18.27 -41.69
CA PHE A 460 -8.19 19.24 -41.09
C PHE A 460 -8.02 19.03 -39.57
N THR A 461 -9.09 18.69 -38.85
CA THR A 461 -9.01 18.35 -37.42
C THR A 461 -8.29 17.01 -37.20
N PHE A 462 -8.42 16.07 -38.13
CA PHE A 462 -7.74 14.77 -38.08
C PHE A 462 -6.21 14.89 -38.30
N PHE A 463 -5.76 15.66 -39.30
CA PHE A 463 -4.33 15.79 -39.61
C PHE A 463 -3.53 16.60 -38.58
N HIS A 464 -4.12 17.61 -37.94
CA HIS A 464 -3.38 18.40 -36.94
C HIS A 464 -3.10 17.63 -35.63
N PHE A 465 -3.81 16.52 -35.38
CA PHE A 465 -3.72 15.74 -34.14
C PHE A 465 -2.97 14.41 -34.28
N CYS A 466 -2.95 13.78 -35.48
CA CYS A 466 -2.17 12.56 -35.70
C CYS A 466 -0.65 12.77 -35.58
N ASP A 467 -0.14 13.95 -35.93
CA ASP A 467 1.29 14.30 -35.77
C ASP A 467 1.70 14.43 -34.29
N PHE A 468 0.74 14.64 -33.37
CA PHE A 468 1.00 14.74 -31.92
C PHE A 468 0.92 13.40 -31.19
N ALA A 469 0.05 12.48 -31.63
CA ALA A 469 -0.08 11.15 -31.05
C ALA A 469 1.19 10.30 -31.22
N PHE A 470 1.93 10.50 -32.32
CA PHE A 470 3.22 9.83 -32.56
C PHE A 470 4.32 10.34 -31.63
N PHE A 471 4.25 11.62 -31.21
CA PHE A 471 5.22 12.23 -30.29
C PHE A 471 5.02 11.78 -28.84
N PHE A 472 3.77 11.51 -28.43
CA PHE A 472 3.45 11.03 -27.08
C PHE A 472 3.72 9.53 -26.89
N PHE A 473 3.56 8.70 -27.91
CA PHE A 473 3.98 7.29 -27.83
C PHE A 473 5.49 7.17 -27.59
N LEU A 474 6.29 8.09 -28.14
CA LEU A 474 7.73 8.18 -27.84
C LEU A 474 8.01 8.71 -26.43
N PHE A 475 7.21 9.65 -25.92
CA PHE A 475 7.38 10.20 -24.58
C PHE A 475 6.99 9.21 -23.46
N ASP A 476 5.96 8.39 -23.68
CA ASP A 476 5.48 7.38 -22.72
C ASP A 476 6.44 6.18 -22.65
N VAL A 477 7.01 5.77 -23.80
CA VAL A 477 8.13 4.82 -23.85
C VAL A 477 9.37 5.39 -23.16
N GLN A 478 9.64 6.69 -23.26
CA GLN A 478 10.78 7.34 -22.62
C GLN A 478 10.58 7.51 -21.09
N GLN A 479 9.36 7.75 -20.62
CA GLN A 479 9.01 7.78 -19.19
C GLN A 479 9.03 6.38 -18.56
N GLN A 480 8.50 5.35 -19.23
CA GLN A 480 8.68 3.96 -18.79
C GLN A 480 10.14 3.51 -18.83
N TYR A 481 10.95 4.02 -19.76
CA TYR A 481 12.40 3.74 -19.80
C TYR A 481 13.16 4.47 -18.69
N LEU A 482 12.75 5.66 -18.27
CA LEU A 482 13.35 6.40 -17.15
C LEU A 482 12.94 5.82 -15.79
N LEU A 483 11.68 5.41 -15.62
CA LEU A 483 11.18 4.71 -14.42
C LEU A 483 11.82 3.33 -14.25
N ASN A 484 12.09 2.60 -15.33
CA ASN A 484 12.78 1.30 -15.25
C ASN A 484 14.32 1.40 -15.14
N ASN A 485 14.94 2.55 -15.45
CA ASN A 485 16.40 2.73 -15.37
C ASN A 485 16.87 3.58 -14.18
N SER A 486 16.00 4.25 -13.43
CA SER A 486 16.40 4.90 -12.16
C SER A 486 16.72 3.88 -11.05
N LEU A 487 16.42 2.60 -11.26
CA LEU A 487 16.77 1.46 -10.39
C LEU A 487 18.12 0.80 -10.72
N LYS A 488 18.94 1.38 -11.63
CA LYS A 488 20.20 0.76 -12.09
C LYS A 488 21.47 1.61 -12.02
N TYR A 489 21.43 2.82 -11.46
CA TYR A 489 22.62 3.65 -11.27
C TYR A 489 22.88 3.94 -9.79
N ASP A 490 23.36 2.93 -9.06
CA ASP A 490 24.10 3.14 -7.81
C ASP A 490 25.21 2.10 -7.59
N ILE A 491 25.79 1.58 -8.69
CA ILE A 491 27.03 0.79 -8.63
C ILE A 491 27.90 1.19 -9.83
N LEU A 492 28.72 2.23 -9.66
CA LEU A 492 30.07 2.39 -10.27
C LEU A 492 30.60 3.82 -10.04
N LEU A 493 31.14 4.08 -8.85
CA LEU A 493 32.14 5.14 -8.67
C LEU A 493 33.31 4.63 -7.83
N THR A 494 34.23 3.95 -8.50
CA THR A 494 35.63 3.87 -8.05
C THR A 494 36.54 4.10 -9.25
N LEU A 495 37.08 5.32 -9.35
CA LEU A 495 38.30 5.59 -10.11
C LEU A 495 39.25 6.50 -9.30
N PRO A 496 40.57 6.31 -9.42
CA PRO A 496 41.60 6.73 -8.45
C PRO A 496 42.11 8.17 -8.70
N PRO A 497 42.92 8.75 -7.78
CA PRO A 497 43.32 10.16 -7.86
C PRO A 497 44.40 10.38 -8.92
N ILE A 498 44.22 11.43 -9.74
CA ILE A 498 45.27 11.95 -10.62
C ILE A 498 45.83 13.22 -10.01
N ASN A 499 47.10 13.14 -9.59
CA ASN A 499 48.00 14.26 -9.34
C ASN A 499 48.24 15.08 -10.61
N ASN A 500 48.33 16.41 -10.46
CA ASN A 500 49.44 17.28 -10.96
C ASN A 500 48.96 18.74 -11.00
N LEU A 501 49.57 19.60 -10.17
CA LEU A 501 50.68 20.51 -10.51
C LEU A 501 50.22 21.80 -11.21
N ASP A 502 50.52 22.89 -10.50
CA ASP A 502 50.95 24.20 -10.99
C ASP A 502 50.13 24.90 -12.08
N THR A 503 49.58 26.08 -11.73
CA THR A 503 50.21 27.35 -12.14
C THR A 503 49.55 28.57 -11.48
N LYS A 504 50.43 29.40 -10.92
CA LYS A 504 50.29 30.78 -10.37
C LYS A 504 49.71 30.98 -8.97
#